data_AF-A0A644V8L1-F1
#
_entry.id   AF-A0A644V8L1-F1
#
_cell.length_a   1.000
_cell.length_b   1.000
_cell.length_c   1.000
_cell.angle_alpha   90.00
_cell.angle_beta   90.00
_cell.angle_gamma   90.00
#
_symmetry.space_group_name_H-M   'P 1'
#
loop_
_entity.id
_entity.type
_entity.pdbx_description
1 polymer ?
#
loop_
_entity_poly.entity_id
_entity_poly.type
_entity_poly.pdbx_seq_one_letter_code
_entity_poly.pdbx_strand_id
1 'polypeptide(L)' 'MEVPSKSHAGWQDIITGKKTFELKFLAAKIMLGRLVRGVHDNPTPQNIASSIDQLYNLFVQNANSQTVQDDIKTIFGK' A
#
# COMPACT_ATOMS: atom_id res chain seq x y z
N MET A 1 -7.96 -12.24 -7.86
CA MET A 1 -8.33 -11.20 -6.88
C MET A 1 -8.06 -9.84 -7.49
N GLU A 2 -9.02 -8.92 -7.47
CA GLU A 2 -8.84 -7.57 -8.03
C GLU A 2 -8.19 -6.65 -6.99
N VAL A 3 -7.14 -5.93 -7.40
CA VAL A 3 -6.52 -4.88 -6.60
C VAL A 3 -7.50 -3.71 -6.51
N PRO A 4 -7.90 -3.23 -5.32
CA PRO A 4 -8.85 -2.13 -5.18
C PRO A 4 -8.34 -0.84 -5.81
N SER A 5 -9.27 -0.01 -6.30
CA SER A 5 -8.94 1.30 -6.89
C SER A 5 -8.05 2.14 -5.97
N LYS A 6 -7.14 2.91 -6.58
CA LYS A 6 -6.21 3.83 -5.89
C LYS A 6 -6.91 4.84 -4.99
N SER A 7 -8.17 5.18 -5.30
CA SER A 7 -9.00 6.10 -4.52
C SER A 7 -9.55 5.47 -3.22
N HIS A 8 -9.32 4.19 -2.97
CA HIS A 8 -9.79 3.54 -1.75
C HIS A 8 -9.03 4.08 -0.52
N ALA A 9 -9.77 4.48 0.52
CA ALA A 9 -9.22 5.06 1.74
C ALA A 9 -8.17 4.18 2.45
N GLY A 10 -8.14 2.86 2.20
CA GLY A 10 -7.17 1.94 2.79
C GLY A 10 -5.75 2.20 2.29
N TRP A 11 -5.60 2.63 1.02
CA TRP A 11 -4.30 3.04 0.47
C TRP A 11 -3.76 4.29 1.16
N GLN A 12 -4.65 5.25 1.45
CA GLN A 12 -4.26 6.46 2.16
C GLN A 12 -3.94 6.16 3.63
N ASP A 13 -4.77 5.36 4.31
CA ASP A 13 -4.55 4.96 5.71
C ASP A 13 -3.21 4.24 5.91
N ILE A 14 -2.82 3.37 4.97
CA ILE A 14 -1.56 2.62 5.06
C ILE A 14 -0.34 3.51 4.73
N ILE A 15 -0.43 4.34 3.68
CA ILE A 15 0.67 5.23 3.25
C ILE A 15 0.91 6.37 4.23
N THR A 16 -0.14 6.85 4.90
CA THR A 16 0.00 7.86 5.97
C THR A 16 0.44 7.26 7.30
N GLY A 17 0.53 5.93 7.41
CA GLY A 17 0.84 5.25 8.66
C GLY A 17 -0.27 5.32 9.72
N LYS A 18 -1.47 5.81 9.35
CA LYS A 18 -2.63 5.90 10.25
C LYS A 18 -3.13 4.52 10.67
N LYS A 19 -2.99 3.53 9.79
CA LYS A 19 -3.20 2.11 10.10
C LYS A 19 -2.00 1.30 9.62
N THR A 20 -1.46 0.50 10.53
CA THR A 20 -0.45 -0.51 10.23
C THR A 20 -1.12 -1.84 9.98
N PHE A 21 -0.76 -2.47 8.86
CA PHE A 21 -1.20 -3.82 8.50
C PHE A 21 0.01 -4.73 8.45
N GLU A 22 -0.12 -5.95 8.99
CA GLU A 22 0.93 -6.94 8.90
C GLU A 22 0.94 -7.59 7.50
N LEU A 23 1.75 -7.01 6.61
CA LEU A 23 1.89 -7.54 5.25
C LEU A 23 2.75 -8.82 5.25
N LYS A 24 2.28 -9.88 4.59
CA LYS A 24 3.05 -11.09 4.32
C LYS A 24 4.06 -10.90 3.20
N PHE A 25 3.79 -10.00 2.25
CA PHE A 25 4.71 -9.75 1.14
C PHE A 25 5.86 -8.83 1.57
N LEU A 26 7.08 -9.38 1.62
CA LEU A 26 8.27 -8.66 2.09
C LEU A 26 8.59 -7.42 1.27
N ALA A 27 8.45 -7.49 -0.07
CA ALA A 27 8.70 -6.31 -0.92
C ALA A 27 7.71 -5.18 -0.60
N ALA A 28 6.44 -5.51 -0.32
CA ALA A 28 5.48 -4.51 0.11
C ALA A 28 5.82 -3.94 1.50
N LYS A 29 6.28 -4.76 2.47
CA LYS A 29 6.74 -4.26 3.77
C LYS A 29 7.87 -3.24 3.64
N ILE A 30 8.92 -3.58 2.89
CA ILE A 30 10.09 -2.72 2.70
C ILE A 30 9.69 -1.42 1.99
N MET A 31 8.92 -1.56 0.92
CA MET A 31 8.45 -0.42 0.13
C MET A 31 7.53 0.49 0.95
N LEU A 32 6.58 -0.09 1.68
CA LEU A 32 5.68 0.66 2.55
C LEU A 32 6.45 1.45 3.60
N GLY A 33 7.42 0.84 4.30
CA GLY A 33 8.23 1.54 5.29
C GLY A 33 8.96 2.76 4.72
N ARG A 34 9.49 2.64 3.49
CA ARG A 34 10.11 3.75 2.76
C ARG A 34 9.11 4.84 2.41
N LEU A 35 7.94 4.45 1.87
CA LEU A 35 6.90 5.38 1.44
C LEU A 35 6.27 6.13 2.61
N VAL A 36 5.95 5.44 3.71
CA VAL A 36 5.41 6.04 4.93
C VAL A 36 6.38 7.07 5.50
N ARG A 37 7.69 6.73 5.57
CA ARG A 37 8.71 7.69 6.01
C ARG A 37 8.78 8.90 5.07
N GLY A 38 8.81 8.68 3.76
CA GLY A 38 8.83 9.78 2.78
C GLY A 38 7.60 10.69 2.86
N VAL A 39 6.41 10.12 3.13
CA VAL A 39 5.17 10.89 3.36
C VAL A 39 5.20 11.61 4.70
N HIS A 40 5.78 11.01 5.74
CA HIS A 40 5.95 11.67 7.03
C HIS A 40 6.90 12.87 6.93
N ASP A 41 7.99 12.75 6.19
CA ASP A 41 8.97 13.82 5.99
C ASP A 41 8.42 14.95 5.08
N ASN A 42 7.54 14.62 4.12
CA ASN A 42 6.90 15.56 3.23
C ASN A 42 5.41 15.20 3.00
N PRO A 43 4.49 15.62 3.89
CA PRO A 43 3.08 15.22 3.84
C PRO A 43 2.27 16.07 2.86
N THR A 44 2.73 16.18 1.61
CA THR A 44 1.99 16.85 0.54
C THR A 44 1.03 15.89 -0.16
N PRO A 45 -0.15 16.37 -0.63
CA PRO A 45 -1.12 15.54 -1.35
C PRO A 45 -0.52 14.83 -2.57
N GLN A 46 0.41 15.51 -3.25
CA GLN A 46 1.11 14.95 -4.40
C GLN A 46 2.03 13.78 -4.03
N ASN A 47 2.78 13.90 -2.92
CA ASN A 47 3.65 12.83 -2.44
C ASN A 47 2.86 11.60 -1.97
N ILE A 48 1.71 11.83 -1.31
CA ILE A 48 0.79 10.76 -0.91
C ILE A 48 0.25 10.05 -2.16
N ALA A 49 -0.23 10.78 -3.17
CA ALA A 49 -0.74 10.20 -4.40
C ALA A 49 0.33 9.38 -5.14
N SER A 50 1.54 9.92 -5.30
CA SER A 50 2.67 9.20 -5.91
C SER A 50 3.10 7.97 -5.11
N SER A 51 2.98 8.02 -3.78
CA SER A 51 3.27 6.87 -2.92
C SER A 51 2.22 5.76 -3.04
N ILE A 52 0.94 6.14 -3.12
CA ILE A 52 -0.16 5.21 -3.42
C ILE A 52 0.03 4.56 -4.78
N ASP A 53 0.40 5.33 -5.82
CA ASP A 53 0.66 4.81 -7.16
C ASP A 53 1.77 3.76 -7.17
N GLN A 54 2.88 4.06 -6.48
CA GLN A 54 4.01 3.17 -6.35
C GLN A 54 3.62 1.86 -5.66
N LEU A 55 2.92 1.94 -4.52
CA LEU A 55 2.47 0.76 -3.79
C LEU A 55 1.45 -0.04 -4.62
N TYR A 56 0.46 0.62 -5.20
CA TYR A 56 -0.53 -0.01 -6.07
C TYR A 56 0.11 -0.77 -7.23
N ASN A 57 1.08 -0.16 -7.92
CA ASN A 57 1.79 -0.81 -9.03
C ASN A 57 2.53 -2.07 -8.56
N LEU A 58 3.15 -2.06 -7.39
CA LEU A 58 3.77 -3.26 -6.81
C LEU A 58 2.73 -4.37 -6.61
N PHE A 59 1.57 -4.05 -6.05
CA PHE A 59 0.49 -5.01 -5.83
C PHE A 59 -0.09 -5.55 -7.15
N VAL A 60 -0.27 -4.71 -8.17
CA VAL A 60 -0.75 -5.13 -9.50
C VAL A 60 0.27 -6.03 -10.20
N GLN A 61 1.55 -5.65 -10.20
CA GLN A 61 2.61 -6.46 -10.82
C GLN A 61 2.76 -7.83 -10.17
N ASN A 62 2.43 -7.93 -8.87
CA ASN A 62 2.54 -9.16 -8.10
C ASN A 62 1.17 -9.77 -7.73
N ALA A 63 0.09 -9.40 -8.43
CA ALA A 63 -1.28 -9.83 -8.11
C ALA A 63 -1.49 -11.35 -8.18
N ASN A 64 -0.63 -12.04 -8.92
CA ASN A 64 -0.62 -13.50 -9.03
C ASN A 64 -0.04 -14.20 -7.78
N SER A 65 0.65 -13.47 -6.89
CA SER A 65 1.22 -14.03 -5.67
C SER A 65 0.16 -14.17 -4.57
N GLN A 66 0.09 -15.35 -3.95
CA GLN A 66 -0.82 -15.60 -2.84
C GLN A 66 -0.59 -14.66 -1.65
N THR A 67 0.66 -14.28 -1.38
CA THR A 67 0.97 -13.35 -0.27
C THR A 67 0.42 -11.96 -0.53
N VAL A 68 0.43 -11.51 -1.78
CA VAL A 68 -0.11 -10.20 -2.18
C VAL A 68 -1.64 -10.21 -2.08
N GLN A 69 -2.26 -11.33 -2.44
CA GLN A 69 -3.70 -11.51 -2.28
C GLN A 69 -4.10 -11.47 -0.81
N ASP A 70 -3.39 -12.19 0.07
CA ASP A 70 -3.61 -12.15 1.51
C ASP A 70 -3.44 -10.73 2.09
N ASP A 71 -2.45 -9.99 1.60
CA ASP A 71 -2.22 -8.59 2.01
C ASP A 71 -3.38 -7.69 1.59
N ILE A 72 -3.90 -7.84 0.37
CA ILE A 72 -5.09 -7.11 -0.09
C ILE A 72 -6.28 -7.43 0.81
N LYS A 73 -6.50 -8.70 1.19
CA LYS A 73 -7.57 -9.05 2.14
C LYS A 73 -7.37 -8.40 3.49
N THR A 74 -6.14 -8.36 3.98
CA THR A 74 -5.80 -7.77 5.28
C THR A 74 -6.01 -6.26 5.31
N ILE A 75 -5.64 -5.55 4.23
CA ILE A 75 -5.77 -4.10 4.13
C ILE A 75 -7.22 -3.67 3.86
N PHE A 76 -7.93 -4.40 3.00
CA PHE A 76 -9.23 -3.98 2.47
C PHE A 76 -10.43 -4.80 2.97
N GLY A 77 -10.20 -5.88 3.74
CA GLY A 77 -11.25 -6.66 4.39
C GLY A 77 -12.15 -7.47 3.44
N LYS A 78 -11.63 -7.95 2.30
CA LYS A 78 -12.39 -8.78 1.34
C LYS A 78 -12.23 -10.28 1.57
#